data_AF-A0A968AAC4-F1
#
_entry.id   AF-A0A968AAC4-F1
#
_cell.length_a   1.000
_cell.length_b   1.000
_cell.length_c   1.000
_cell.angle_alpha   90.00
_cell.angle_beta   90.00
_cell.angle_gamma   90.00
#
_symmetry.space_group_name_H-M   'P 1'
#
loop_
_entity.id
_entity.type
_entity.pdbx_description
1 polymer ?
#
loop_
_entity_poly.entity_id
_entity_poly.type
_entity_poly.pdbx_seq_one_letter_code
_entity_poly.pdbx_strand_id
1 'polypeptide(L)'
;SIDQIEAVIQTWIDQSLVLQKHDFIHYVQVFENKGAMMGASNPHPHCQIWATESIPNEPWKELASQKAYLAENQTCLLCDYLQAEVSSQ
;
A
#
# COMPACT_ATOMS: atom_id res chain seq x y z
N SER A 1 -9.30 8.84 -18.00
CA SER A 1 -9.50 7.59 -18.76
C SER A 1 -8.79 6.46 -18.04
N ILE A 2 -8.99 5.21 -18.46
CA ILE A 2 -8.22 4.06 -17.95
C ILE A 2 -6.72 4.30 -18.17
N ASP A 3 -6.32 4.73 -19.37
CA ASP A 3 -4.92 5.04 -19.72
C ASP A 3 -4.28 6.07 -18.76
N GLN A 4 -5.06 7.07 -18.32
CA GLN A 4 -4.55 8.07 -17.37
C GLN A 4 -4.35 7.47 -15.97
N ILE A 5 -5.20 6.54 -15.54
CA ILE A 5 -5.04 5.85 -14.26
C ILE A 5 -3.85 4.91 -14.32
N GLU A 6 -3.69 4.16 -15.40
CA GLU A 6 -2.53 3.29 -15.63
C GLU A 6 -1.22 4.08 -15.59
N ALA A 7 -1.17 5.26 -16.23
CA ALA A 7 0.00 6.13 -16.17
C ALA A 7 0.34 6.58 -14.73
N VAL A 8 -0.66 6.85 -13.90
CA VAL A 8 -0.46 7.19 -12.48
C VAL A 8 0.07 5.99 -11.70
N ILE A 9 -0.50 4.80 -11.88
CA ILE A 9 -0.03 3.58 -11.23
C ILE A 9 1.40 3.25 -11.66
N GLN A 10 1.72 3.37 -12.94
CA GLN A 10 3.07 3.19 -13.44
C GLN A 10 4.04 4.16 -12.79
N THR A 11 3.64 5.43 -12.62
CA THR A 11 4.44 6.43 -11.91
C THR A 11 4.69 6.01 -10.46
N TRP A 12 3.69 5.48 -9.74
CA TRP A 12 3.87 4.97 -8.39
C TRP A 12 4.86 3.82 -8.30
N ILE A 13 4.80 2.88 -9.26
CA ILE A 13 5.74 1.76 -9.36
C ILE A 13 7.15 2.30 -9.58
N ASP A 14 7.34 3.16 -10.58
CA ASP A 14 8.65 3.70 -10.94
C ASP A 14 9.30 4.47 -9.77
N GLN A 15 8.52 5.32 -9.08
CA GLN A 15 9.02 6.06 -7.92
C GLN A 15 9.36 5.14 -6.74
N SER A 16 8.53 4.13 -6.47
CA SER A 16 8.80 3.16 -5.41
C SER A 16 10.07 2.35 -5.69
N LEU A 17 10.28 1.94 -6.96
CA LEU A 17 11.49 1.25 -7.41
C LEU A 17 12.75 2.12 -7.33
N VAL A 18 12.63 3.44 -7.50
CA VAL A 18 13.75 4.37 -7.30
C VAL A 18 14.09 4.47 -5.82
N LEU A 19 13.09 4.65 -4.96
CA LEU A 19 13.27 4.83 -3.52
C LEU A 19 13.84 3.57 -2.84
N GLN A 20 13.37 2.37 -3.22
CA GLN A 20 13.86 1.12 -2.62
C GLN A 20 15.33 0.79 -2.93
N LYS A 21 15.99 1.50 -3.87
CA LYS A 21 17.42 1.32 -4.17
C LYS A 21 18.33 1.87 -3.08
N HIS A 22 17.78 2.65 -2.16
CA HIS A 22 18.52 3.15 -1.01
C HIS A 22 18.39 2.15 0.14
N ASP A 23 19.52 1.54 0.54
CA ASP A 23 19.53 0.48 1.57
C ASP A 23 18.98 0.91 2.94
N PHE A 24 18.97 2.22 3.22
CA PHE A 24 18.40 2.76 4.46
C PHE A 24 16.88 2.93 4.40
N ILE A 25 16.24 2.82 3.23
CA ILE A 25 14.78 2.89 3.10
C ILE A 25 14.21 1.49 3.31
N HIS A 26 13.40 1.33 4.35
CA HIS A 26 12.81 0.04 4.72
C HIS A 26 11.31 -0.06 4.38
N TYR A 27 10.65 1.07 4.08
CA TYR A 27 9.24 1.08 3.70
C TYR A 27 8.90 2.26 2.79
N VAL A 28 8.07 2.01 1.78
CA VAL A 28 7.54 3.03 0.86
C VAL A 28 6.01 3.00 0.93
N GLN A 29 5.39 4.10 1.34
CA GLN A 29 3.94 4.27 1.43
C GLN A 29 3.47 5.21 0.32
N VAL A 30 2.66 4.70 -0.60
CA VAL A 30 1.89 5.51 -1.55
C VAL A 30 0.51 5.76 -0.94
N PHE A 31 0.02 6.99 -0.94
CA PHE A 31 -1.32 7.32 -0.43
C PHE A 31 -1.89 8.60 -1.08
N GLU A 32 -3.19 8.81 -0.92
CA GLU A 32 -3.91 10.00 -1.38
C GLU A 32 -4.82 10.49 -0.26
N ASN A 33 -4.77 11.79 0.02
CA ASN A 33 -5.76 12.47 0.86
C ASN A 33 -6.76 13.18 -0.06
N LYS A 34 -7.99 12.68 -0.13
CA LYS A 34 -9.02 13.24 -1.02
C LYS A 34 -9.97 14.18 -0.28
N GLY A 35 -9.90 15.46 -0.64
CA GLY A 35 -10.78 16.51 -0.11
C GLY A 35 -10.28 17.16 1.17
N ALA A 36 -10.71 18.41 1.40
CA ALA A 36 -10.22 19.23 2.52
C ALA A 36 -10.48 18.60 3.90
N MET A 37 -11.61 17.89 4.07
CA MET A 37 -11.92 17.18 5.32
C MET A 37 -10.95 16.04 5.63
N MET A 38 -10.30 15.47 4.60
CA MET A 38 -9.31 14.40 4.73
C MET A 38 -7.87 14.95 4.78
N GLY A 39 -7.69 16.27 4.92
CA GLY A 39 -6.37 16.90 5.02
C GLY A 39 -5.71 17.25 3.68
N ALA A 40 -6.46 17.28 2.58
CA ALA A 40 -5.92 17.79 1.30
C ALA A 40 -5.67 19.30 1.39
N SER A 41 -4.40 19.71 1.38
CA SER A 41 -3.98 21.12 1.44
C SER A 41 -3.94 21.80 0.06
N ASN A 42 -3.94 21.02 -1.02
CA ASN A 42 -3.99 21.49 -2.40
C ASN A 42 -5.25 20.94 -3.09
N PRO A 43 -6.09 21.80 -3.71
CA PRO A 43 -7.32 21.36 -4.39
C PRO A 43 -7.06 20.54 -5.67
N HIS A 44 -5.84 20.60 -6.22
CA HIS A 44 -5.47 19.79 -7.37
C HIS A 44 -5.36 18.31 -6.98
N PRO A 45 -5.90 17.36 -7.76
CA PRO A 45 -5.74 15.93 -7.50
C PRO A 45 -4.26 15.54 -7.43
N HIS A 46 -3.85 14.92 -6.33
CA HIS A 46 -2.47 14.49 -6.12
C HIS A 46 -2.39 13.33 -5.14
N CYS A 47 -1.40 12.48 -5.35
CA CYS A 47 -0.96 11.47 -4.40
C CYS A 47 0.32 11.94 -3.70
N GLN A 48 0.70 11.24 -2.65
CA GLN A 48 1.96 11.42 -1.93
C GLN A 48 2.66 10.07 -1.77
N ILE A 49 3.99 10.11 -1.69
CA ILE A 49 4.83 8.95 -1.42
C ILE A 49 5.73 9.29 -0.24
N TRP A 50 5.67 8.49 0.81
CA TRP A 50 6.58 8.57 1.95
C TRP A 50 7.54 7.40 1.91
N ALA A 51 8.82 7.66 2.10
CA ALA A 51 9.84 6.63 2.28
C ALA A 51 10.47 6.79 3.67
N THR A 52 10.55 5.69 4.41
CA THR A 52 10.96 5.73 5.83
C THR A 52 12.07 4.73 6.12
N GLU A 53 12.96 5.11 7.04
CA GLU A 53 14.02 4.24 7.57
C GLU A 53 13.49 3.15 8.50
N SER A 54 12.27 3.28 8.99
CA SER A 54 11.60 2.26 9.80
C SER A 54 10.30 1.83 9.13
N ILE A 55 9.88 0.59 9.40
CA ILE A 55 8.55 0.12 9.00
C ILE A 55 7.51 0.79 9.92
N PRO A 56 6.51 1.52 9.39
CA PRO A 56 5.47 2.14 10.21
C PRO A 56 4.63 1.12 10.99
N ASN A 57 3.91 1.59 12.01
CA ASN A 57 3.18 0.74 12.95
C ASN A 57 2.16 -0.21 12.29
N GLU A 58 1.32 0.32 11.39
CA GLU A 58 0.26 -0.47 10.77
C GLU A 58 0.81 -1.57 9.84
N PRO A 59 1.70 -1.31 8.87
CA PRO A 59 2.29 -2.37 8.06
C PRO A 59 3.11 -3.37 8.89
N TRP A 60 3.72 -2.94 10.00
CA TRP A 60 4.39 -3.87 10.92
C TRP A 60 3.40 -4.83 11.59
N LYS A 61 2.27 -4.34 12.10
CA LYS A 61 1.21 -5.18 12.70
C LYS A 61 0.57 -6.09 11.66
N GLU A 62 0.27 -5.57 10.48
CA GLU A 62 -0.30 -6.34 9.37
C GLU A 62 0.63 -7.50 8.99
N LEU A 63 1.93 -7.23 8.85
CA LEU A 63 2.93 -8.25 8.55
C LEU A 63 3.01 -9.31 9.66
N ALA A 64 2.98 -8.90 10.93
CA ALA A 64 3.01 -9.83 12.06
C ALA A 64 1.79 -10.76 12.07
N SER A 65 0.59 -10.21 11.88
CA SER A 65 -0.66 -10.97 11.81
C SER A 65 -0.70 -11.93 10.62
N GLN A 66 -0.30 -11.46 9.44
CA GLN A 66 -0.24 -12.30 8.23
C GLN A 66 0.78 -13.44 8.37
N LYS A 67 1.94 -13.19 8.99
CA LYS A 67 2.93 -14.23 9.29
C LYS A 67 2.42 -15.26 10.28
N ALA A 68 1.74 -14.83 11.35
CA ALA A 68 1.15 -15.74 12.32
C ALA A 68 0.09 -16.64 11.68
N TYR A 69 -0.79 -16.05 10.88
CA TYR A 69 -1.81 -16.81 10.15
C TYR A 69 -1.20 -17.83 9.18
N LEU A 70 -0.20 -17.42 8.41
CA LEU A 70 0.50 -18.30 7.47
C LEU A 70 1.15 -19.49 8.20
N ALA A 71 1.77 -19.25 9.35
CA ALA A 71 2.40 -20.31 10.14
C ALA A 71 1.38 -21.35 10.66
N GLU A 72 0.18 -20.90 11.04
CA GLU A 72 -0.87 -21.75 11.58
C GLU A 72 -1.67 -22.48 10.49
N ASN A 73 -2.06 -21.77 9.42
CA ASN A 73 -3.00 -22.25 8.42
C ASN A 73 -2.32 -22.77 7.15
N GLN A 74 -1.03 -22.46 6.96
CA GLN A 74 -0.27 -22.77 5.73
C GLN A 74 -0.86 -22.14 4.46
N THR A 75 -1.68 -21.10 4.63
CA THR A 75 -2.36 -20.36 3.56
C THR A 75 -2.22 -18.85 3.76
N CYS A 76 -2.53 -18.10 2.72
CA CYS A 76 -2.44 -16.64 2.70
C CYS A 76 -3.73 -16.03 3.28
N LEU A 77 -3.63 -15.35 4.43
CA LEU A 77 -4.76 -14.70 5.12
C LEU A 77 -5.68 -13.92 4.18
N LEU A 78 -5.10 -12.96 3.42
CA LEU A 78 -5.89 -12.08 2.56
C LEU A 78 -6.44 -12.80 1.32
N CYS A 79 -5.79 -13.88 0.87
CA CYS A 79 -6.24 -14.69 -0.23
C CYS A 79 -7.46 -15.54 0.18
N ASP A 80 -7.40 -16.15 1.37
CA ASP A 80 -8.51 -16.91 1.94
C ASP A 80 -9.70 -16.00 2.25
N TYR A 81 -9.42 -14.80 2.79
CA TYR A 81 -10.44 -13.78 3.01
C TYR A 81 -11.11 -13.34 1.70
N LEU A 82 -10.33 -13.08 0.64
CA LEU A 82 -10.87 -12.78 -0.69
C LEU A 82 -11.77 -13.91 -1.20
N GLN A 83 -11.35 -15.17 -1.05
CA GLN A 83 -12.16 -16.31 -1.47
C GLN A 83 -13.49 -16.37 -0.71
N ALA A 84 -13.48 -16.09 0.59
CA ALA A 84 -14.69 -16.04 1.41
C ALA A 84 -15.66 -14.94 0.95
N GLU A 85 -15.15 -13.73 0.68
CA GLU A 85 -15.95 -12.59 0.20
C GLU A 85 -16.57 -12.88 -1.19
N VAL A 86 -15.80 -13.46 -2.12
CA VAL A 86 -16.30 -13.81 -3.45
C VAL A 86 -17.33 -14.94 -3.41
N SER A 87 -17.15 -15.91 -2.52
CA SER A 87 -18.08 -17.04 -2.37
C SER A 87 -19.38 -16.67 -1.64
N SER A 88 -19.40 -15.52 -0.96
CA SER A 88 -20.55 -15.00 -0.21
C SER A 88 -21.43 -14.04 -1.03
N GLN A 89 -21.09 -13.82 -2.31
CA GLN A 89 -21.93 -13.14 -3.31
C GLN A 89 -22.75 -14.16 -4.10
#